data_AF-A0A183AE97-F1
#
_entry.id   AF-A0A183AE97-F1
#
_cell.length_a   1.000
_cell.length_b   1.000
_cell.length_c   1.000
_cell.angle_alpha   90.00
_cell.angle_beta   90.00
_cell.angle_gamma   90.00
#
_symmetry.space_group_name_H-M   'P 1'
#
loop_
_entity.id
_entity.type
_entity.pdbx_description
1 polymer ?
#
loop_
_entity_poly.entity_id
_entity_poly.type
_entity_poly.pdbx_seq_one_letter_code
_entity_poly.pdbx_strand_id
1 'polypeptide(L)'
;MRVEDMVLKGFDKKKERMSSGEVLGDTLIRIANELGSGNPHGTALMKTGEAENALGQAERSMVQAIENGYLSWLRKYVNEDCKEAMVTF
;
A
#
# COMPACT_ATOMS: atom_id res chain seq x y z
N MET A 1 3.98 4.39 -12.77
CA MET A 1 2.52 4.20 -12.61
C MET A 1 2.10 3.13 -13.60
N ARG A 2 1.55 1.99 -13.16
CA ARG A 2 1.14 0.92 -14.08
C ARG A 2 -0.19 1.29 -14.75
N VAL A 3 -0.39 0.86 -16.00
CA VAL A 3 -1.53 1.25 -16.86
C VAL A 3 -2.88 0.85 -16.25
N GLU A 4 -2.92 -0.25 -15.51
CA GLU A 4 -4.10 -0.75 -14.78
C GLU A 4 -4.62 0.21 -13.68
N ASP A 5 -3.75 1.02 -13.10
CA ASP A 5 -4.10 2.01 -12.06
C ASP A 5 -4.92 3.17 -12.65
N MET A 6 -4.67 3.50 -13.92
CA MET A 6 -5.42 4.50 -14.67
C MET A 6 -6.82 4.00 -15.03
N VAL A 7 -6.96 2.69 -15.25
CA VAL A 7 -8.24 2.04 -15.60
C VAL A 7 -9.13 1.87 -14.37
N LEU A 8 -8.56 1.52 -13.22
CA LEU A 8 -9.30 1.34 -11.95
C LEU A 8 -9.79 2.66 -11.36
N LYS A 9 -9.07 3.77 -11.57
CA LYS A 9 -9.56 5.12 -11.26
C LYS A 9 -10.87 5.47 -11.99
N GLY A 10 -11.13 4.88 -13.15
CA GLY A 10 -12.38 5.09 -13.88
C GLY A 10 -13.57 4.27 -13.38
N PHE A 11 -13.35 3.28 -12.49
CA PHE A 11 -14.35 2.27 -12.13
C PHE A 11 -14.73 2.24 -10.64
N ASP A 12 -14.22 3.19 -9.83
CA ASP A 12 -14.44 3.31 -8.37
C ASP A 12 -14.24 2.01 -7.57
N LYS A 13 -13.47 1.05 -8.10
CA LYS A 13 -13.25 -0.24 -7.47
C LYS A 13 -11.88 -0.22 -6.82
N LYS A 14 -11.83 0.09 -5.51
CA LYS A 14 -10.62 -0.14 -4.70
C LYS A 14 -10.36 -1.64 -4.66
N LYS A 15 -9.47 -2.13 -5.54
CA LYS A 15 -8.96 -3.49 -5.41
C LYS A 15 -8.04 -3.49 -4.19
N GLU A 16 -8.45 -4.14 -3.12
CA GLU A 16 -7.62 -4.43 -1.96
C GLU A 16 -6.50 -5.37 -2.44
N ARG A 17 -5.40 -4.79 -2.94
CA ARG A 17 -4.24 -5.54 -3.43
C ARG A 17 -3.28 -5.70 -2.27
N MET A 18 -2.79 -6.92 -2.10
CA MET A 18 -1.60 -7.16 -1.29
C MET A 18 -0.44 -6.33 -1.85
N SER A 19 0.34 -5.70 -0.97
CA SER A 19 1.58 -5.02 -1.38
C SER A 19 2.55 -6.05 -1.98
N SER A 20 3.47 -5.59 -2.83
CA SER A 20 4.51 -6.48 -3.38
C SER A 20 5.34 -7.12 -2.25
N GLY A 21 5.54 -6.39 -1.14
CA GLY A 21 6.17 -6.91 0.07
C GLY A 21 5.36 -8.03 0.74
N GLU A 22 4.03 -7.98 0.70
CA GLU A 22 3.21 -9.04 1.30
C GLU A 22 3.19 -10.32 0.47
N VAL A 23 3.17 -10.18 -0.86
CA VAL A 23 3.28 -11.34 -1.75
C VAL A 23 4.62 -12.04 -1.56
N LEU A 24 5.69 -11.24 -1.39
CA LEU A 24 7.01 -11.76 -1.07
C LEU A 24 7.05 -12.40 0.32
N GLY A 25 6.50 -11.74 1.34
CA GLY A 25 6.45 -12.22 2.72
C GLY A 25 5.73 -13.56 2.86
N ASP A 26 4.54 -13.70 2.26
CA ASP A 26 3.80 -14.97 2.21
C ASP A 26 4.59 -16.08 1.50
N THR A 27 5.32 -15.74 0.44
CA THR A 27 6.17 -16.70 -0.28
C THR A 27 7.34 -17.16 0.60
N LEU A 28 7.98 -16.24 1.33
CA LEU A 28 9.08 -16.54 2.25
C LEU A 28 8.62 -17.41 3.42
N ILE A 29 7.46 -17.12 3.99
CA ILE A 29 6.84 -17.91 5.05
C ILE A 29 6.49 -19.32 4.55
N ARG A 30 5.97 -19.45 3.32
CA ARG A 30 5.69 -20.76 2.72
C ARG A 30 6.96 -21.59 2.56
N ILE A 31 8.02 -21.00 2.00
CA ILE A 31 9.32 -21.68 1.83
C ILE A 31 9.92 -22.05 3.20
N ALA A 32 9.81 -21.16 4.20
CA ALA A 32 10.27 -21.42 5.56
C ALA A 32 9.57 -22.63 6.20
N ASN A 33 8.25 -22.76 5.98
CA ASN A 33 7.48 -23.92 6.46
C ASN A 33 7.88 -25.21 5.75
N GLU A 34 8.14 -25.17 4.44
CA GLU A 34 8.60 -26.33 3.66
C GLU A 34 10.01 -26.81 4.07
N LEU A 35 10.89 -25.88 4.50
CA LEU A 35 12.24 -26.20 4.98
C LEU A 35 12.25 -26.84 6.39
N GLY A 36 11.19 -26.65 7.17
CA GLY A 36 11.04 -27.19 8.52
C GLY A 36 11.87 -26.47 9.59
N SER A 37 11.43 -26.56 10.85
CA SER A 37 12.02 -25.86 12.01
C SER A 37 13.42 -26.32 12.41
N GLY A 38 13.93 -27.39 11.79
CA GLY A 38 15.30 -27.89 12.00
C GLY A 38 16.37 -27.18 11.17
N ASN A 39 15.97 -26.35 10.20
CA ASN A 39 16.89 -25.61 9.34
C ASN A 39 17.04 -24.15 9.82
N PRO A 40 18.25 -23.70 10.21
CA PRO A 40 18.51 -22.31 10.58
C PRO A 40 18.08 -21.29 9.53
N HIS A 41 18.14 -21.65 8.24
CA HIS A 41 17.69 -20.81 7.14
C HIS A 41 16.16 -20.70 7.07
N GLY A 42 15.43 -21.76 7.44
CA GLY A 42 13.96 -21.72 7.55
C GLY A 42 13.50 -20.72 8.59
N THR A 43 14.12 -20.73 9.77
CA THR A 43 13.81 -19.76 10.85
C THR A 43 14.15 -18.32 10.44
N ALA A 44 15.25 -18.11 9.70
CA ALA A 44 15.60 -16.79 9.18
C ALA A 44 14.58 -16.31 8.13
N LEU A 45 14.22 -17.17 7.18
CA LEU A 45 13.20 -16.89 6.15
C LEU A 45 11.83 -16.57 6.76
N MET A 46 11.45 -17.27 7.84
CA MET A 46 10.21 -16.99 8.57
C MET A 46 10.17 -15.54 9.08
N LYS A 47 11.24 -15.13 9.79
CA LYS A 47 11.35 -13.77 10.33
C LYS A 47 11.41 -12.72 9.23
N THR A 48 12.12 -12.99 8.14
CA THR A 48 12.16 -12.08 6.99
C THR A 48 10.79 -11.95 6.34
N GLY A 49 10.04 -13.05 6.19
CA GLY A 49 8.70 -13.01 5.64
C GLY A 49 7.70 -12.24 6.51
N GLU A 50 7.78 -12.40 7.83
CA GLU A 50 7.00 -11.59 8.78
C GLU A 50 7.31 -10.08 8.66
N ALA A 51 8.59 -9.73 8.53
CA ALA A 51 9.03 -8.34 8.36
C ALA A 51 8.54 -7.74 7.04
N GLU A 52 8.60 -8.49 5.94
CA GLU A 52 8.09 -8.07 4.63
C GLU A 52 6.57 -7.87 4.64
N ASN A 53 5.82 -8.75 5.31
CA ASN A 53 4.37 -8.57 5.50
C ASN A 53 4.06 -7.30 6.30
N ALA A 54 4.77 -7.07 7.41
CA ALA A 54 4.60 -5.87 8.23
C ALA A 54 4.95 -4.59 7.44
N LEU A 55 6.01 -4.62 6.64
CA LEU A 55 6.41 -3.51 5.77
C LEU A 55 5.32 -3.22 4.73
N GLY A 56 4.83 -4.23 4.04
CA GLY A 56 3.77 -4.06 3.05
C GLY A 56 2.48 -3.50 3.65
N GLN A 57 2.15 -3.86 4.90
CA GLN A 57 1.01 -3.30 5.63
C GLN A 57 1.24 -1.83 6.03
N ALA A 58 2.44 -1.49 6.49
CA ALA A 58 2.82 -0.12 6.81
C ALA A 58 2.75 0.79 5.58
N GLU A 59 3.22 0.33 4.42
CA GLU A 59 3.13 1.05 3.15
C GLU A 59 1.68 1.35 2.75
N ARG A 60 0.78 0.36 2.86
CA ARG A 60 -0.64 0.57 2.56
C ARG A 60 -1.26 1.60 3.49
N SER A 61 -0.96 1.51 4.78
CA SER A 61 -1.42 2.49 5.77
C SER A 61 -0.89 3.89 5.46
N MET A 62 0.38 4.01 5.07
CA MET A 62 0.98 5.29 4.67
C MET A 62 0.29 5.90 3.44
N VAL A 63 0.05 5.12 2.38
CA VAL A 63 -0.66 5.60 1.19
C VAL A 63 -2.06 6.07 1.54
N GLN A 64 -2.81 5.30 2.32
CA GLN A 64 -4.16 5.67 2.77
C GLN A 64 -4.14 6.95 3.63
N ALA A 65 -3.17 7.08 4.53
CA ALA A 65 -3.02 8.27 5.37
C ALA A 65 -2.73 9.52 4.52
N ILE A 66 -1.87 9.41 3.49
CA ILE A 66 -1.57 10.52 2.57
C ILE A 66 -2.80 10.89 1.74
N GLU A 67 -3.53 9.90 1.19
CA GLU A 67 -4.74 10.15 0.41
C GLU A 67 -5.83 10.83 1.23
N ASN A 68 -6.13 10.30 2.43
CA ASN A 68 -7.23 10.77 3.26
C ASN A 68 -6.89 12.04 4.05
N GLY A 69 -5.64 12.18 4.50
CA GLY A 69 -5.22 13.32 5.30
C GLY A 69 -4.81 14.50 4.44
N TYR A 70 -3.81 14.31 3.59
CA TYR A 70 -3.18 15.41 2.87
C TYR A 70 -3.88 15.72 1.54
N LEU A 71 -4.04 14.73 0.67
CA LEU A 71 -4.58 14.97 -0.67
C LEU A 71 -6.05 15.35 -0.65
N SER A 72 -6.85 14.75 0.24
CA SER A 72 -8.25 15.13 0.44
C SER A 72 -8.37 16.60 0.86
N TRP A 73 -7.62 17.02 1.88
CA TRP A 73 -7.59 18.40 2.34
C TRP A 73 -7.14 19.38 1.23
N LEU A 74 -6.07 19.04 0.49
CA LEU A 74 -5.56 19.87 -0.60
C LEU A 74 -6.59 20.04 -1.73
N ARG A 75 -7.32 18.98 -2.10
CA ARG A 75 -8.38 19.06 -3.12
C ARG A 75 -9.54 19.95 -2.68
N LYS A 76 -9.90 19.90 -1.39
CA LYS A 76 -10.94 20.75 -0.81
C LYS A 76 -10.51 22.22 -0.88
N TYR A 77 -9.32 22.52 -0.36
CA TYR A 77 -8.74 23.87 -0.38
C TYR A 77 -8.68 24.48 -1.79
N VAL A 78 -8.22 23.72 -2.78
CA VAL A 78 -8.12 24.22 -4.17
C VAL A 78 -9.49 24.45 -4.81
N ASN A 79 -10.49 23.61 -4.51
CA ASN A 79 -11.82 23.74 -5.13
C ASN A 79 -12.74 24.74 -4.44
N GLU A 80 -12.60 24.94 -3.15
CA GLU A 80 -13.45 25.85 -2.38
C GLU A 80 -12.76 27.21 -2.28
N ASP A 81 -11.64 27.29 -1.55
CA ASP A 81 -11.01 28.56 -1.20
C ASP A 81 -10.35 29.25 -2.41
N CYS A 82 -9.69 28.48 -3.28
CA CYS A 82 -8.94 29.05 -4.40
C CYS A 82 -9.84 29.48 -5.57
N LYS A 83 -10.96 28.77 -5.80
CA LYS A 83 -11.94 29.15 -6.82
C LYS A 83 -12.77 30.36 -6.39
N GLU A 84 -13.18 30.46 -5.13
CA GLU A 84 -13.89 31.64 -4.63
C GLU A 84 -13.05 32.91 -4.76
N ALA A 85 -11.74 32.82 -4.47
CA ALA A 85 -10.82 33.93 -4.65
C ALA A 85 -10.68 34.38 -6.12
N MET A 86 -10.86 33.46 -7.08
CA MET A 86 -10.73 33.74 -8.52
C MET A 86 -12.02 34.30 -9.15
N VAL A 87 -13.19 34.07 -8.55
CA VAL A 87 -14.49 34.60 -9.01
C VAL A 87 -14.76 36.01 -8.46
N THR A 88 -14.01 36.45 -7.45
CA THR A 88 -14.19 37.75 -6.79
C THR A 88 -13.37 38.89 -7.42
N PHE A 89 -12.69 38.63 -8.55
CA PHE A 89 -12.04 39.63 -9.42
C PHE A 89 -12.76 39.73 -10.76
#